data_AF-A0A371BSZ9-F1
#
_entry.id   AF-A0A371BSZ9-F1
#
_cell.length_a   1.000
_cell.length_b   1.000
_cell.length_c   1.000
_cell.angle_alpha   90.00
_cell.angle_beta   90.00
_cell.angle_gamma   90.00
#
_symmetry.space_group_name_H-M   'P 1'
#
loop_
_entity.id
_entity.type
_entity.pdbx_description
1 polymer ?
#
loop_
_entity_poly.entity_id
_entity_poly.type
_entity_poly.pdbx_seq_one_letter_code
_entity_poly.pdbx_strand_id
1 'polypeptide(L)'
;MAGNRQRGGRKEDRFLDVQLHPVRKLRVHWPISGTTFAQLAKGKASAFRDDPGIAHLLQALTQFRELGDFGNYKHVFESGLGFEGFTTAEGANPTLGRVGEQTLSPTFVFTTYFDASLEDAAVERFMRQIVDIHPWEVPVIELTGPISVSSTALAPATEGSAAS
;
A
#
# COMPACT_ATOMS: atom_id res chain seq x y z
N MET A 1 29.90 31.32 -36.85
CA MET A 1 30.53 30.03 -36.47
C MET A 1 30.99 30.18 -35.03
N ALA A 2 30.53 29.45 -34.01
CA ALA A 2 29.71 28.25 -33.95
C ALA A 2 28.84 28.31 -32.66
N GLY A 3 27.61 27.79 -32.75
CA GLY A 3 26.66 27.78 -31.64
C GLY A 3 27.04 26.76 -30.57
N ASN A 4 26.93 27.17 -29.31
CA ASN A 4 27.09 26.30 -28.16
C ASN A 4 25.80 25.46 -28.00
N ARG A 5 25.74 24.30 -28.67
CA ARG A 5 24.71 23.29 -28.40
C ARG A 5 25.14 22.49 -27.18
N GLN A 6 24.48 22.74 -26.06
CA GLN A 6 24.44 21.81 -24.93
C GLN A 6 24.02 20.43 -25.47
N ARG A 7 24.94 19.46 -25.44
CA ARG A 7 24.59 18.06 -25.68
C ARG A 7 23.63 17.65 -24.57
N GLY A 8 22.36 17.49 -24.91
CA GLY A 8 21.40 16.79 -24.06
C GLY A 8 21.95 15.41 -23.76
N GLY A 9 22.34 15.19 -22.50
CA GLY A 9 22.68 13.86 -22.01
C GLY A 9 21.46 12.97 -22.20
N ARG A 10 21.58 11.94 -23.04
CA ARG A 10 20.51 10.99 -23.27
C ARG A 10 20.14 10.33 -21.94
N LYS A 11 18.83 10.16 -21.74
CA LYS A 11 18.23 9.31 -20.69
C LYS A 11 18.67 7.84 -20.76
N GLU A 12 19.43 7.45 -21.78
CA GLU A 12 19.73 6.05 -22.13
C GLU A 12 20.75 5.38 -21.21
N ASP A 13 21.63 6.11 -20.51
CA ASP A 13 22.69 5.50 -19.67
C ASP A 13 22.38 5.45 -18.16
N ARG A 14 21.16 5.82 -17.71
CA ARG A 14 20.81 5.85 -16.28
C ARG A 14 19.81 4.78 -15.82
N PHE A 15 19.38 3.90 -16.72
CA PHE A 15 18.53 2.77 -16.32
C PHE A 15 19.43 1.56 -16.10
N LEU A 16 19.66 1.24 -14.83
CA LEU A 16 20.17 -0.06 -14.41
C LEU A 16 19.23 -1.15 -14.96
N ASP A 17 19.80 -2.32 -15.29
CA ASP A 17 19.06 -3.51 -15.71
C ASP A 17 17.80 -3.73 -14.85
N VAL A 18 16.72 -4.22 -15.49
CA VAL A 18 15.48 -4.56 -14.79
C VAL A 18 15.77 -5.66 -13.76
N GLN A 19 15.75 -5.31 -12.47
CA GLN A 19 15.94 -6.26 -11.37
C GLN A 19 14.59 -6.76 -10.87
N LEU A 20 14.49 -8.08 -10.71
CA LEU A 20 13.36 -8.73 -10.07
C LEU A 20 13.69 -8.97 -8.59
N HIS A 21 12.83 -8.49 -7.71
CA HIS A 21 12.95 -8.68 -6.27
C HIS A 21 11.89 -9.67 -5.79
N PRO A 22 12.26 -10.70 -5.00
CA PRO A 22 11.29 -11.56 -4.36
C PRO A 22 10.62 -10.82 -3.21
N VAL A 23 9.30 -10.65 -3.30
CA VAL A 23 8.48 -9.94 -2.31
C VAL A 23 7.26 -10.77 -1.93
N ARG A 24 6.66 -10.47 -0.78
CA ARG A 24 5.31 -10.93 -0.43
C ARG A 24 4.34 -9.76 -0.57
N LYS A 25 3.13 -10.04 -1.04
CA LYS A 25 2.07 -9.04 -1.17
C LYS A 25 1.19 -9.10 0.09
N LEU A 26 0.93 -7.94 0.68
CA LEU A 26 -0.07 -7.73 1.71
C LEU A 26 -1.23 -6.95 1.09
N ARG A 27 -2.45 -7.47 1.21
CA ARG A 27 -3.67 -6.77 0.78
C ARG A 27 -4.74 -6.79 1.87
N VAL A 28 -5.20 -5.60 2.23
CA VAL A 28 -6.20 -5.35 3.27
C VAL A 28 -7.43 -4.73 2.63
N HIS A 29 -8.60 -5.26 2.95
CA HIS A 29 -9.89 -4.68 2.57
C HIS A 29 -10.45 -3.96 3.80
N TRP A 30 -10.73 -2.67 3.67
CA TRP A 30 -11.08 -1.80 4.77
C TRP A 30 -12.46 -1.17 4.53
N PRO A 31 -13.48 -1.45 5.34
CA PRO A 31 -14.82 -0.93 5.12
C PRO A 31 -14.82 0.60 5.21
N ILE A 32 -15.53 1.24 4.28
CA ILE A 32 -15.67 2.69 4.24
C ILE A 32 -17.11 3.11 4.01
N SER A 33 -17.43 4.35 4.37
CA SER A 33 -18.75 4.92 4.08
C SER A 33 -18.97 5.08 2.57
N GLY A 34 -20.24 5.04 2.14
CA GLY A 34 -20.60 5.36 0.74
C GLY A 34 -20.20 6.77 0.33
N THR A 35 -20.16 7.71 1.28
CA THR A 35 -19.66 9.07 1.05
C THR A 35 -18.17 9.06 0.71
N THR A 36 -17.34 8.41 1.53
CA THR A 36 -15.90 8.25 1.31
C THR A 36 -15.64 7.57 -0.04
N PHE A 37 -16.33 6.47 -0.31
CA PHE A 37 -16.25 5.74 -1.57
C PHE A 37 -16.51 6.67 -2.78
N ALA A 38 -17.60 7.45 -2.73
CA ALA A 38 -17.96 8.35 -3.82
C ALA A 38 -16.96 9.50 -4.02
N GLN A 39 -16.30 9.99 -2.97
CA GLN A 39 -15.25 11.01 -3.12
C GLN A 39 -13.98 10.42 -3.74
N LEU A 40 -13.55 9.25 -3.25
CA LEU A 40 -12.37 8.55 -3.78
C LEU A 40 -12.59 8.14 -5.24
N ALA A 41 -13.77 7.64 -5.60
CA ALA A 41 -14.13 7.29 -6.98
C ALA A 41 -14.10 8.49 -7.95
N LYS A 42 -14.24 9.72 -7.43
CA LYS A 42 -14.10 10.98 -8.19
C LYS A 42 -12.66 11.47 -8.26
N GLY A 43 -11.69 10.71 -7.75
CA GLY A 43 -10.28 11.09 -7.69
C GLY A 43 -9.96 12.16 -6.64
N LYS A 44 -10.85 12.40 -5.66
CA LYS A 44 -10.57 13.38 -4.60
C LYS A 44 -9.62 12.79 -3.56
N ALA A 45 -8.32 13.00 -3.78
CA ALA A 45 -7.27 12.48 -2.91
C ALA A 45 -7.35 12.98 -1.45
N SER A 46 -8.02 14.10 -1.16
CA SER A 46 -8.21 14.54 0.24
C SER A 46 -9.00 13.52 1.07
N ALA A 47 -9.89 12.74 0.44
CA ALA A 47 -10.74 11.78 1.12
C ALA A 47 -9.98 10.67 1.86
N PHE A 48 -8.71 10.41 1.50
CA PHE A 48 -7.83 9.52 2.28
C PHE A 48 -7.53 10.05 3.70
N ARG A 49 -7.43 11.38 3.83
CA ARG A 49 -7.16 12.07 5.10
C ARG A 49 -8.44 12.44 5.82
N ASP A 50 -9.51 12.73 5.07
CA ASP A 50 -10.80 13.14 5.62
C ASP A 50 -11.56 11.95 6.23
N ASP A 51 -11.31 10.72 5.76
CA ASP A 51 -11.84 9.49 6.37
C ASP A 51 -10.97 9.05 7.55
N PRO A 52 -11.49 9.01 8.79
CA PRO A 52 -10.69 8.68 9.96
C PRO A 52 -10.22 7.23 9.97
N GLY A 53 -10.97 6.30 9.35
CA GLY A 53 -10.60 4.89 9.26
C GLY A 53 -9.40 4.69 8.34
N ILE A 54 -9.45 5.28 7.13
CA ILE A 54 -8.32 5.26 6.20
C ILE A 54 -7.12 5.98 6.80
N ALA A 55 -7.31 7.15 7.40
CA ALA A 55 -6.22 7.91 8.01
C ALA A 55 -5.52 7.12 9.13
N HIS A 56 -6.28 6.44 9.99
CA HIS A 56 -5.74 5.58 11.05
C HIS A 56 -4.95 4.42 10.45
N LEU A 57 -5.50 3.70 9.46
CA LEU A 57 -4.82 2.60 8.78
C LEU A 57 -3.47 3.06 8.22
N LEU A 58 -3.46 4.16 7.45
CA LEU A 58 -2.24 4.68 6.85
C LEU A 58 -1.22 5.10 7.92
N GLN A 59 -1.67 5.74 9.01
CA GLN A 59 -0.80 6.12 10.11
C GLN A 59 -0.14 4.90 10.77
N ALA A 60 -0.91 3.84 11.06
CA ALA A 60 -0.38 2.62 11.64
C ALA A 60 0.66 1.96 10.71
N LEU A 61 0.39 1.92 9.41
CA LEU A 61 1.29 1.33 8.42
C LEU A 61 2.60 2.13 8.25
N THR A 62 2.60 3.44 8.50
CA THR A 62 3.85 4.23 8.47
C THR A 62 4.84 3.84 9.57
N GLN A 63 4.40 3.13 10.61
CA GLN A 63 5.28 2.67 11.69
C GLN A 63 6.16 1.49 11.27
N PHE A 64 5.83 0.80 10.18
CA PHE A 64 6.56 -0.36 9.67
C PHE A 64 7.38 0.05 8.44
N ARG A 65 8.70 0.12 8.61
CA ARG A 65 9.61 0.57 7.53
C ARG A 65 9.77 -0.47 6.43
N GLU A 66 9.48 -1.72 6.75
CA GLU A 66 9.56 -2.88 5.87
C GLU A 66 8.43 -2.90 4.83
N LEU A 67 7.30 -2.24 5.13
CA LEU A 67 6.15 -2.19 4.23
C LEU A 67 6.36 -1.12 3.15
N GLY A 68 6.32 -1.56 1.90
CA GLY A 68 6.47 -0.68 0.74
C GLY A 68 7.87 -0.09 0.61
N ASP A 69 8.90 -0.82 1.02
CA ASP A 69 10.28 -0.42 0.85
C ASP A 69 10.81 -0.84 -0.53
N PHE A 70 11.01 0.14 -1.40
CA PHE A 70 11.64 -0.01 -2.71
C PHE A 70 12.87 0.91 -2.82
N GLY A 71 13.68 0.98 -1.76
CA GLY A 71 14.90 1.78 -1.70
C GLY A 71 14.58 3.26 -1.40
N ASN A 72 14.71 4.13 -2.40
CA ASN A 72 14.44 5.58 -2.22
C ASN A 72 12.94 5.90 -2.11
N TYR A 73 12.08 4.93 -2.37
CA TYR A 73 10.64 5.03 -2.20
C TYR A 73 10.25 4.19 -0.97
N LYS A 74 9.71 4.84 0.05
CA LYS A 74 9.27 4.20 1.31
C LYS A 74 7.76 4.31 1.43
N HIS A 75 7.15 3.36 2.13
CA HIS A 75 5.70 3.31 2.34
C HIS A 75 4.93 3.30 1.01
N VAL A 76 5.49 2.65 -0.02
CA VAL A 76 4.82 2.47 -1.31
C VAL A 76 3.60 1.58 -1.14
N PHE A 77 2.45 2.05 -1.59
CA PHE A 77 1.22 1.28 -1.63
C PHE A 77 0.40 1.62 -2.86
N GLU A 78 -0.46 0.69 -3.24
CA GLU A 78 -1.55 0.90 -4.18
C GLU A 78 -2.86 0.93 -3.41
N SER A 79 -3.76 1.82 -3.82
CA SER A 79 -5.14 1.87 -3.34
C SER A 79 -6.13 1.54 -4.44
N GLY A 80 -7.13 0.73 -4.10
CA GLY A 80 -8.30 0.46 -4.94
C GLY A 80 -9.61 0.71 -4.21
N LEU A 81 -10.72 0.60 -4.94
CA LEU A 81 -12.08 0.67 -4.42
C LEU A 81 -12.86 -0.54 -4.91
N GLY A 82 -13.78 -1.05 -4.08
CA GLY A 82 -14.63 -2.16 -4.46
C GLY A 82 -15.86 -2.31 -3.56
N PHE A 83 -16.53 -3.44 -3.72
CA PHE A 83 -17.60 -3.89 -2.84
C PHE A 83 -17.29 -5.29 -2.32
N GLU A 84 -17.55 -5.52 -1.05
CA GLU A 84 -17.49 -6.83 -0.41
C GLU A 84 -18.91 -7.34 -0.15
N GLY A 85 -19.18 -8.59 -0.54
CA GLY A 85 -20.46 -9.24 -0.32
C GLY A 85 -20.35 -10.30 0.76
N PHE A 86 -21.23 -10.25 1.75
CA PHE A 86 -21.27 -11.22 2.85
C PHE A 86 -22.68 -11.40 3.39
N THR A 87 -22.89 -12.50 4.12
CA THR A 87 -24.09 -12.71 4.95
C THR A 87 -23.61 -12.92 6.38
N THR A 88 -24.09 -12.09 7.28
CA THR A 88 -23.67 -12.13 8.69
C THR A 88 -24.35 -13.29 9.39
N ALA A 89 -23.56 -14.20 9.97
CA ALA A 89 -24.08 -15.32 10.76
C ALA A 89 -24.59 -14.86 12.14
N GLU A 90 -25.43 -15.68 12.79
CA GLU A 90 -25.84 -15.45 14.17
C GLU A 90 -24.61 -15.39 15.10
N GLY A 91 -24.64 -14.44 16.06
CA GLY A 91 -23.55 -14.23 17.02
C GLY A 91 -22.46 -13.25 16.58
N ALA A 92 -22.47 -12.77 15.33
CA ALA A 92 -21.57 -11.70 14.88
C ALA A 92 -22.14 -10.30 15.14
N ASN A 93 -21.26 -9.31 15.31
CA ASN A 93 -21.57 -7.90 15.50
C ASN A 93 -20.92 -7.06 14.38
N PRO A 94 -21.49 -7.11 13.15
CA PRO A 94 -20.84 -6.55 11.98
C PRO A 94 -20.82 -5.02 12.04
N THR A 95 -19.72 -4.41 11.60
CA THR A 95 -19.61 -2.95 11.44
C THR A 95 -20.63 -2.40 10.43
N LEU A 96 -20.97 -3.20 9.42
CA LEU A 96 -21.91 -2.87 8.35
C LEU A 96 -22.82 -4.06 8.04
N GLY A 97 -24.10 -3.82 7.76
CA GLY A 97 -25.08 -4.86 7.50
C GLY A 97 -25.82 -5.32 8.76
N ARG A 98 -26.55 -6.44 8.64
CA ARG A 98 -27.33 -7.06 9.73
C ARG A 98 -27.21 -8.58 9.70
N VAL A 99 -27.36 -9.19 10.88
CA VAL A 99 -27.42 -10.66 11.01
C VAL A 99 -28.53 -11.23 10.13
N GLY A 100 -28.21 -12.27 9.35
CA GLY A 100 -29.12 -12.94 8.43
C GLY A 100 -29.35 -12.25 7.08
N GLU A 101 -28.87 -11.01 6.90
CA GLU A 101 -29.04 -10.26 5.64
C GLU A 101 -27.81 -10.37 4.75
N GLN A 102 -28.04 -10.56 3.44
CA GLN A 102 -26.99 -10.39 2.44
C GLN A 102 -26.66 -8.90 2.30
N THR A 103 -25.41 -8.55 2.55
CA THR A 103 -24.92 -7.16 2.57
C THR A 103 -23.86 -6.97 1.48
N LEU A 104 -23.92 -5.82 0.80
CA LEU A 104 -22.83 -5.29 -0.03
C LEU A 104 -22.25 -4.06 0.66
N SER A 105 -20.96 -4.10 0.99
CA SER A 105 -20.25 -3.03 1.70
C SER A 105 -19.21 -2.37 0.80
N PRO A 106 -19.18 -1.03 0.66
CA PRO A 106 -18.07 -0.34 0.04
C PRO A 106 -16.76 -0.60 0.80
N THR A 107 -15.68 -0.83 0.08
CA THR A 107 -14.37 -1.14 0.66
C THR A 107 -13.26 -0.32 0.01
N PHE A 108 -12.33 0.13 0.85
CA PHE A 108 -11.03 0.65 0.46
C PHE A 108 -10.04 -0.51 0.44
N VAL A 109 -9.37 -0.73 -0.69
CA VAL A 109 -8.40 -1.81 -0.84
C VAL A 109 -7.00 -1.22 -0.73
N PHE A 110 -6.25 -1.64 0.29
CA PHE A 110 -4.85 -1.28 0.45
C PHE A 110 -3.98 -2.45 0.01
N THR A 111 -3.00 -2.22 -0.89
CA THR A 111 -2.01 -3.23 -1.27
C THR A 111 -0.61 -2.67 -1.11
N THR A 112 0.26 -3.43 -0.46
CA THR A 112 1.70 -3.14 -0.39
C THR A 112 2.51 -4.43 -0.53
N TYR A 113 3.83 -4.28 -0.57
CA TYR A 113 4.78 -5.37 -0.67
C TYR A 113 5.86 -5.24 0.40
N PHE A 114 6.45 -6.35 0.79
CA PHE A 114 7.61 -6.38 1.66
C PHE A 114 8.56 -7.51 1.22
N ASP A 115 9.82 -7.43 1.65
CA ASP A 115 10.85 -8.39 1.27
C ASP A 115 10.43 -9.83 1.65
N ALA A 116 10.58 -10.78 0.72
CA ALA A 116 10.17 -12.16 0.95
C ALA A 116 10.99 -12.87 2.04
N SER A 117 12.17 -12.36 2.37
CA SER A 117 13.05 -12.87 3.44
C SER A 117 12.71 -12.33 4.83
N LEU A 118 11.72 -11.42 4.94
CA LEU A 118 11.29 -10.88 6.23
C LEU A 118 10.80 -12.01 7.15
N GLU A 119 11.34 -12.06 8.36
CA GLU A 119 11.01 -13.10 9.34
C GLU A 119 9.52 -13.12 9.68
N ASP A 120 8.96 -14.31 9.87
CA ASP A 120 7.53 -14.47 10.18
C ASP A 120 7.14 -13.75 11.48
N ALA A 121 8.03 -13.68 12.48
CA ALA A 121 7.78 -12.90 13.69
C ALA A 121 7.63 -11.40 13.41
N ALA A 122 8.32 -10.86 12.40
CA ALA A 122 8.13 -9.47 11.97
C ALA A 122 6.83 -9.29 11.19
N VAL A 123 6.49 -10.27 10.35
CA VAL A 123 5.21 -10.30 9.65
C VAL A 123 4.03 -10.32 10.62
N GLU A 124 4.08 -11.19 11.62
CA GLU A 124 3.05 -11.28 12.65
C GLU A 124 2.84 -9.97 13.41
N ARG A 125 3.90 -9.18 13.66
CA ARG A 125 3.78 -7.90 14.40
C ARG A 125 2.90 -6.90 13.66
N PHE A 126 3.17 -6.64 12.38
CA PHE A 126 2.34 -5.70 11.64
C PHE A 126 0.96 -6.27 11.34
N MET A 127 0.84 -7.59 11.16
CA MET A 127 -0.46 -8.25 10.98
C MET A 127 -1.34 -8.09 12.22
N ARG A 128 -0.80 -8.31 13.42
CA ARG A 128 -1.53 -8.07 14.68
C ARG A 128 -1.96 -6.62 14.80
N GLN A 129 -1.07 -5.67 14.51
CA GLN A 129 -1.41 -4.26 14.55
C GLN A 129 -2.57 -3.93 13.61
N ILE A 130 -2.56 -4.45 12.38
CA ILE A 130 -3.65 -4.22 11.41
C ILE A 130 -4.95 -4.82 11.91
N VAL A 131 -4.92 -6.05 12.44
CA VAL A 131 -6.09 -6.73 13.01
C VAL A 131 -6.67 -5.93 14.19
N ASP A 132 -5.82 -5.46 15.10
CA ASP A 132 -6.23 -4.76 16.31
C ASP A 132 -6.96 -3.43 16.02
N ILE A 133 -6.58 -2.75 14.93
CA ILE A 133 -7.22 -1.49 14.51
C ILE A 133 -8.35 -1.69 13.51
N HIS A 134 -8.55 -2.92 13.02
CA HIS A 134 -9.49 -3.17 11.94
C HIS A 134 -10.94 -2.97 12.40
N PRO A 135 -11.83 -2.37 11.58
CA PRO A 135 -13.21 -2.12 12.00
C PRO A 135 -14.04 -3.39 12.14
N TRP A 136 -13.75 -4.41 11.32
CA TRP A 136 -14.39 -5.72 11.39
C TRP A 136 -13.77 -6.58 12.48
N GLU A 137 -14.62 -7.34 13.17
CA GLU A 137 -14.23 -8.33 14.19
C GLU A 137 -13.36 -9.45 13.61
N VAL A 138 -13.58 -9.81 12.34
CA VAL A 138 -12.88 -10.89 11.64
C VAL A 138 -12.34 -10.36 10.31
N PRO A 139 -11.22 -9.61 10.31
CA PRO A 139 -10.62 -9.11 9.07
C PRO A 139 -10.09 -10.25 8.19
N VAL A 140 -10.42 -10.22 6.91
CA VAL A 140 -9.83 -11.11 5.91
C VAL A 140 -8.69 -10.36 5.21
N ILE A 141 -7.46 -10.68 5.60
CA ILE A 141 -6.24 -10.06 5.06
C ILE A 141 -5.53 -11.06 4.15
N GLU A 142 -5.28 -10.67 2.91
CA GLU A 142 -4.56 -11.50 1.95
C GLU A 142 -3.06 -11.33 2.14
N LEU A 143 -2.37 -12.45 2.30
CA LEU A 143 -0.92 -12.52 2.31
C LEU A 143 -0.46 -13.62 1.35
N THR A 144 0.36 -13.25 0.37
CA THR A 144 0.85 -14.22 -0.61
C THR A 144 2.12 -14.91 -0.10
N GLY A 145 2.41 -16.07 -0.71
CA GLY A 145 3.79 -16.53 -0.82
C GLY A 145 4.65 -15.57 -1.66
N PRO A 146 5.95 -15.84 -1.81
CA PRO A 146 6.83 -14.99 -2.59
C PRO A 146 6.38 -14.85 -4.06
N ILE A 147 6.39 -13.63 -4.57
CA ILE A 147 6.22 -13.27 -5.97
C ILE A 147 7.38 -12.38 -6.40
N SER A 148 7.62 -12.25 -7.71
CA SER A 148 8.64 -11.34 -8.23
C SER A 148 8.03 -10.01 -8.67
N VAL A 149 8.59 -8.90 -8.19
CA VAL A 149 8.24 -7.54 -8.62
C VAL A 149 9.48 -6.86 -9.19
N SER A 150 9.30 -6.09 -10.27
CA SER A 150 10.36 -5.29 -10.88
C SER A 150 10.38 -3.88 -10.29
N SER A 151 11.54 -3.41 -9.85
CA SER A 151 11.75 -1.99 -9.48
C SER A 151 13.15 -1.53 -9.86
N THR A 152 13.30 -0.25 -10.22
CA THR A 152 14.61 0.36 -10.46
C THR A 152 15.01 1.21 -9.25
N ALA A 153 16.10 0.86 -8.57
CA ALA A 153 16.70 1.73 -7.57
C ALA A 153 17.46 2.87 -8.26
N LEU A 154 17.24 4.11 -7.82
CA LEU A 154 18.10 5.23 -8.23
C LEU A 154 19.43 5.09 -7.50
N ALA A 155 20.54 5.15 -8.24
CA ALA A 155 21.88 5.18 -7.64
C ALA A 155 21.97 6.31 -6.59
N PRO A 156 22.63 6.07 -5.44
CA PRO A 156 22.82 7.11 -4.45
C PRO A 156 23.55 8.31 -5.09
N ALA A 157 23.09 9.52 -4.78
CA ALA A 157 23.78 10.72 -5.25
C ALA A 157 25.20 10.70 -4.67
N THR A 158 26.21 10.57 -5.53
CA THR A 158 27.59 10.84 -5.14
C THR A 158 27.66 12.28 -4.69
N GLU A 159 27.88 12.52 -3.40
CA GLU A 159 28.29 13.83 -2.89
C GLU A 159 29.55 14.24 -3.67
N GLY A 160 29.39 15.24 -4.53
CA GLY A 160 30.52 15.84 -5.20
C GLY A 160 31.44 16.41 -4.13
N SER A 161 32.64 15.86 -4.04
CA SER A 161 33.77 16.46 -3.32
C SER A 161 33.84 17.93 -3.69
N ALA A 162 33.37 18.80 -2.79
CA ALA A 162 33.65 20.22 -2.87
C ALA A 162 35.17 20.36 -2.72
N ALA A 163 35.86 20.52 -3.85
CA ALA A 163 37.26 20.89 -3.87
C ALA A 163 37.41 22.23 -3.14
N SER A 164 38.30 22.23 -2.14
CA SER A 164 38.78 23.42 -1.42
C SER A 164 39.53 24.38 -2.35
#